data_AF-A0A3M5M045-F1
#
_entry.id   AF-A0A3M5M045-F1
#
_cell.length_a   1.000
_cell.length_b   1.000
_cell.length_c   1.000
_cell.angle_alpha   90.00
_cell.angle_beta   90.00
_cell.angle_gamma   90.00
#
_symmetry.space_group_name_H-M   'P 1'
#
loop_
_entity.id
_entity.type
_entity.pdbx_description
1 polymer ?
#
loop_
_entity_poly.entity_id
_entity_poly.type
_entity_poly.pdbx_seq_one_letter_code
_entity_poly.pdbx_strand_id
1 'polypeptide(L)'
;MSGPVRADKNGLTSFTAPPVWVESGMTNVFISALVAGLWIASAANASASSFTAQVMDKEGKPLADAVVTLKGPSDPSPIVLKASMDQRDQEFAPHVLAVHAGTQVKFPNSDNIRHQVYSFSPAKRFELRLYEGVPSDPLLFDKPGVVVL
;
A
#
# COMPACT_ATOMS: atom_id res chain seq x y z
N MET A 1 20.80 22.92 -101.50
CA MET A 1 21.97 22.02 -101.55
C MET A 1 21.60 20.72 -100.85
N SER A 2 21.58 19.64 -101.64
CA SER A 2 21.85 18.22 -101.36
C SER A 2 21.56 17.58 -99.97
N GLY A 3 20.59 16.66 -99.97
CA GLY A 3 20.80 15.22 -99.71
C GLY A 3 20.78 14.67 -98.27
N PRO A 4 20.47 13.37 -98.06
CA PRO A 4 19.70 12.87 -96.90
C PRO A 4 20.40 11.76 -96.05
N VAL A 5 19.67 11.24 -95.06
CA VAL A 5 19.81 9.92 -94.37
C VAL A 5 20.84 9.82 -93.22
N ARG A 6 20.39 9.42 -92.02
CA ARG A 6 20.67 8.09 -91.42
C ARG A 6 19.86 7.83 -90.15
N ALA A 7 18.96 6.85 -90.20
CA ALA A 7 18.54 6.09 -89.04
C ALA A 7 19.63 5.06 -88.72
N ASP A 8 20.09 5.02 -87.47
CA ASP A 8 20.82 3.89 -86.93
C ASP A 8 19.90 3.02 -86.05
N LYS A 9 20.28 1.75 -86.01
CA LYS A 9 19.51 0.63 -85.49
C LYS A 9 20.13 0.24 -84.15
N ASN A 10 19.27 -0.05 -83.19
CA ASN A 10 19.50 -0.78 -81.94
C ASN A 10 20.35 -0.08 -80.88
N GLY A 11 19.68 0.43 -79.84
CA GLY A 11 20.34 0.84 -78.59
C GLY A 11 19.32 1.18 -77.52
N LEU A 12 18.75 0.16 -76.87
CA LEU A 12 17.99 0.30 -75.64
C LEU A 12 18.74 1.19 -74.64
N THR A 13 18.13 2.27 -74.20
CA THR A 13 18.51 2.94 -72.95
C THR A 13 17.31 2.93 -72.02
N SER A 14 17.18 1.82 -71.29
CA SER A 14 16.32 1.78 -70.10
C SER A 14 16.97 2.66 -69.04
N PHE A 15 16.34 3.78 -68.69
CA PHE A 15 16.67 4.52 -67.48
C PHE A 15 16.14 3.73 -66.28
N THR A 16 17.01 2.95 -65.63
CA THR A 16 16.72 2.38 -64.32
C THR A 16 16.89 3.47 -63.27
N ALA A 17 15.80 3.86 -62.62
CA ALA A 17 15.88 4.68 -61.41
C ALA A 17 16.69 3.92 -60.35
N PRO A 18 17.61 4.55 -59.61
CA PRO A 18 18.32 3.86 -58.54
C PRO A 18 17.30 3.40 -57.49
N PRO A 19 17.49 2.22 -56.89
CA PRO A 19 16.65 1.79 -55.79
C PRO A 19 16.77 2.82 -54.66
N VAL A 20 15.65 3.42 -54.27
CA VAL A 20 15.56 4.20 -53.04
C VAL A 20 15.66 3.17 -51.91
N TRP A 21 16.86 3.00 -51.36
CA TRP A 21 17.06 2.24 -50.14
C TRP A 21 16.43 3.03 -49.00
N VAL A 22 15.15 2.75 -48.72
CA VAL A 22 14.58 3.11 -47.42
C VAL A 22 15.30 2.23 -46.41
N GLU A 23 16.17 2.83 -45.58
CA GLU A 23 16.85 2.14 -44.47
C GLU A 23 15.78 1.59 -43.50
N SER A 24 15.40 0.34 -43.72
CA SER A 24 14.44 -0.42 -42.93
C SER A 24 14.80 -0.50 -41.43
N GLY A 25 16.06 -0.26 -41.09
CA GLY A 25 16.53 -0.16 -39.70
C GLY A 25 15.93 1.03 -38.96
N MET A 26 15.77 2.19 -39.60
CA MET A 26 15.31 3.40 -38.94
C MET A 26 13.80 3.33 -38.64
N THR A 27 13.01 2.78 -39.57
CA THR A 27 11.56 2.55 -39.41
C THR A 27 11.24 1.54 -38.31
N ASN A 28 12.04 0.47 -38.19
CA ASN A 28 11.87 -0.54 -37.14
C ASN A 28 12.22 -0.01 -35.74
N VAL A 29 13.20 0.90 -35.63
CA VAL A 29 13.55 1.57 -34.36
C VAL A 29 12.44 2.52 -33.92
N PHE A 30 11.85 3.29 -34.85
CA PHE A 30 10.72 4.16 -34.54
C PHE A 30 9.47 3.38 -34.12
N ILE A 31 9.12 2.27 -34.80
CA ILE A 31 7.98 1.42 -34.43
C ILE A 31 8.21 0.76 -33.07
N SER A 32 9.42 0.26 -32.82
CA SER A 32 9.77 -0.37 -31.53
C SER A 32 9.73 0.63 -30.37
N ALA A 33 10.19 1.86 -30.58
CA ALA A 33 10.11 2.93 -29.60
C ALA A 33 8.66 3.36 -29.31
N LEU A 34 7.80 3.37 -30.32
CA LEU A 34 6.38 3.74 -30.19
C LEU A 34 5.57 2.65 -29.47
N VAL A 35 5.86 1.38 -29.76
CA VAL A 35 5.29 0.22 -29.05
C VAL A 35 5.79 0.20 -27.59
N ALA A 36 7.07 0.44 -27.34
CA ALA A 36 7.61 0.52 -25.98
C ALA A 36 6.97 1.67 -25.19
N GLY A 37 6.77 2.84 -25.80
CA GLY A 37 6.05 3.96 -25.19
C GLY A 37 4.59 3.65 -24.85
N LEU A 38 3.90 2.89 -25.71
CA LEU A 38 2.52 2.48 -25.49
C LEU A 38 2.37 1.44 -24.36
N TRP A 39 3.37 0.56 -24.20
CA TRP A 39 3.44 -0.39 -23.08
C TRP A 39 3.70 0.30 -21.73
N ILE A 40 4.58 1.31 -21.71
CA ILE A 40 4.87 2.09 -20.49
C ILE A 40 3.63 2.91 -20.06
N ALA A 41 2.90 3.49 -21.01
CA ALA A 41 1.69 4.27 -20.72
C ALA A 41 0.52 3.41 -20.16
N SER A 42 0.48 2.11 -20.49
CA SER A 42 -0.57 1.19 -20.03
C SER A 42 -0.37 0.70 -18.59
N ALA A 43 0.84 0.85 -18.02
CA ALA A 43 1.18 0.38 -16.67
C ALA A 43 0.83 1.37 -15.54
N ALA A 44 0.34 2.58 -15.86
CA ALA A 44 0.21 3.67 -14.88
C ALA A 44 -1.18 3.80 -14.22
N ASN A 45 -2.12 2.89 -14.46
CA ASN A 45 -3.43 2.95 -13.80
C ASN A 45 -3.39 2.35 -12.39
N ALA A 46 -2.79 3.08 -11.45
CA ALA A 46 -2.99 2.83 -10.02
C ALA A 46 -4.28 3.52 -9.55
N SER A 47 -5.39 2.78 -9.50
CA SER A 47 -6.64 3.26 -8.91
C SER A 47 -6.62 3.00 -7.40
N ALA A 48 -6.54 4.05 -6.60
CA ALA A 48 -6.80 3.97 -5.17
C ALA A 48 -8.28 4.32 -4.91
N SER A 49 -9.02 3.43 -4.24
CA SER A 49 -10.37 3.71 -3.78
C SER A 49 -10.33 4.19 -2.33
N SER A 50 -11.11 5.23 -2.01
CA SER A 50 -11.27 5.70 -0.64
C SER A 50 -12.29 4.85 0.10
N PHE A 51 -11.98 4.46 1.34
CA PHE A 51 -12.96 3.87 2.27
C PHE A 51 -13.36 4.91 3.32
N THR A 52 -14.66 5.10 3.53
CA THR A 52 -15.21 5.95 4.60
C THR A 52 -16.28 5.15 5.34
N ALA A 53 -16.21 5.14 6.67
CA ALA A 53 -17.20 4.50 7.53
C ALA A 53 -17.65 5.47 8.63
N GLN A 54 -18.95 5.47 8.91
CA GLN A 54 -19.55 6.13 10.08
C GLN A 54 -20.23 5.06 10.91
N VAL A 55 -19.97 5.07 12.23
CA VAL A 55 -20.59 4.14 13.17
C VAL A 55 -21.54 4.94 14.05
N MET A 56 -22.82 4.58 14.04
CA MET A 56 -23.88 5.28 14.77
C MET A 56 -24.63 4.30 15.71
N ASP A 57 -25.21 4.82 16.78
CA ASP A 57 -26.13 4.10 17.65
C ASP A 57 -27.54 3.97 17.05
N LYS A 58 -28.49 3.44 17.83
CA LYS A 58 -29.88 3.23 17.37
C LYS A 58 -30.64 4.54 17.18
N GLU A 59 -30.18 5.60 17.82
CA GLU A 59 -30.76 6.95 17.79
C GLU A 59 -30.10 7.85 16.72
N GLY A 60 -29.11 7.33 15.98
CA GLY A 60 -28.41 8.02 14.91
C GLY A 60 -27.24 8.90 15.37
N LYS A 61 -26.79 8.77 16.62
CA LYS A 61 -25.64 9.53 17.14
C LYS A 61 -24.33 8.77 16.87
N PRO A 62 -23.18 9.46 16.69
CA PRO A 62 -21.90 8.80 16.55
C PRO A 62 -21.58 7.88 17.75
N LEU A 63 -21.17 6.65 17.46
CA LEU A 63 -20.81 5.69 18.49
C LEU A 63 -19.37 5.95 18.96
N ALA A 64 -19.22 6.33 20.23
CA ALA A 64 -17.91 6.50 20.87
C ALA A 64 -17.15 5.15 20.90
N ASP A 65 -15.82 5.24 20.88
CA ASP A 65 -14.90 4.10 21.02
C ASP A 65 -15.07 2.98 19.99
N ALA A 66 -15.75 3.25 18.88
CA ALA A 66 -15.92 2.30 17.79
C ALA A 66 -14.61 2.07 17.03
N VAL A 67 -14.20 0.81 16.90
CA VAL A 67 -13.01 0.41 16.13
C VAL A 67 -13.44 -0.32 14.87
N VAL A 68 -13.08 0.23 13.71
CA VAL A 68 -13.27 -0.40 12.40
C VAL A 68 -11.93 -0.98 11.94
N THR A 69 -11.91 -2.29 11.64
CA THR A 69 -10.73 -2.97 11.12
C THR A 69 -10.92 -3.36 9.67
N LEU A 70 -9.96 -2.99 8.82
CA LEU A 70 -9.89 -3.43 7.44
C LEU A 70 -8.86 -4.55 7.32
N LYS A 71 -9.25 -5.65 6.66
CA LYS A 71 -8.36 -6.76 6.38
C LYS A 71 -7.94 -6.73 4.91
N GLY A 72 -6.64 -6.62 4.67
CA GLY A 72 -6.02 -6.68 3.36
C GLY A 72 -4.67 -7.38 3.44
N PRO A 73 -3.93 -7.47 2.32
CA PRO A 73 -2.53 -7.89 2.35
C PRO A 73 -1.77 -7.02 3.35
N SER A 74 -1.12 -7.64 4.33
CA SER A 74 -0.36 -6.94 5.36
C SER A 74 1.06 -7.48 5.36
N ASP A 75 2.01 -6.65 4.97
CA ASP A 75 3.41 -6.95 5.23
C ASP A 75 3.73 -6.70 6.70
N PRO A 76 4.58 -7.51 7.33
CA PRO A 76 5.08 -7.22 8.66
C PRO A 76 5.71 -5.83 8.68
N SER A 77 5.25 -4.96 9.58
CA SER A 77 5.93 -3.68 9.77
C SER A 77 7.35 -3.94 10.30
N PRO A 78 8.40 -3.37 9.68
CA PRO A 78 9.76 -3.52 10.19
C PRO A 78 9.98 -2.75 11.51
N ILE A 79 9.00 -1.94 11.92
CA ILE A 79 9.06 -1.08 13.10
C ILE A 79 8.31 -1.75 14.24
N VAL A 80 8.98 -1.87 15.39
CA VAL A 80 8.34 -2.24 16.65
C VAL A 80 7.43 -1.10 17.09
N LEU A 81 6.12 -1.33 16.99
CA LEU A 81 5.11 -0.39 17.43
C LEU A 81 4.98 -0.42 18.96
N LYS A 82 4.72 0.74 19.56
CA LYS A 82 4.53 0.91 21.01
C LYS A 82 3.25 1.66 21.29
N ALA A 83 2.53 1.26 22.34
CA ALA A 83 1.33 1.94 22.81
C ALA A 83 1.22 1.86 24.35
N SER A 84 0.27 2.59 24.93
CA SER A 84 0.05 2.65 26.37
C SER A 84 -1.45 2.67 26.68
N MET A 85 -1.85 1.91 27.70
CA MET A 85 -3.20 1.89 28.27
C MET A 85 -3.06 2.10 29.78
N ASP A 86 -3.23 3.35 30.23
CA ASP A 86 -3.06 3.74 31.63
C ASP A 86 -4.26 3.31 32.48
N GLN A 87 -4.07 3.23 33.79
CA GLN A 87 -5.15 3.22 34.78
C GLN A 87 -5.14 4.58 35.46
N ARG A 88 -6.21 5.34 35.26
CA ARG A 88 -6.35 6.70 35.77
C ARG A 88 -7.81 6.93 36.13
N ASP A 89 -8.03 7.55 37.27
CA ASP A 89 -9.36 7.82 37.80
C ASP A 89 -10.17 6.52 37.96
N GLN A 90 -9.47 5.41 38.30
CA GLN A 90 -10.01 4.05 38.43
C GLN A 90 -10.57 3.44 37.14
N GLU A 91 -10.18 3.97 35.99
CA GLU A 91 -10.58 3.49 34.66
C GLU A 91 -9.37 3.25 33.77
N PHE A 92 -9.53 2.41 32.74
CA PHE A 92 -8.53 2.34 31.69
C PHE A 92 -8.62 3.55 30.75
N ALA A 93 -7.48 4.17 30.48
CA ALA A 93 -7.34 5.34 29.62
C ALA A 93 -6.31 5.09 28.50
N PRO A 94 -6.72 5.04 27.21
CA PRO A 94 -8.10 5.21 26.72
C PRO A 94 -9.01 4.02 27.07
N HIS A 95 -10.33 4.23 27.01
CA HIS A 95 -11.34 3.18 27.25
C HIS A 95 -11.20 2.02 26.25
N VAL A 96 -10.91 2.34 24.98
CA VAL A 96 -10.57 1.36 23.94
C VAL A 96 -9.25 1.76 23.28
N LEU A 97 -8.31 0.80 23.22
CA LEU A 97 -7.02 0.97 22.55
C LEU A 97 -6.93 0.05 21.32
N ALA A 98 -6.95 0.65 20.13
CA ALA A 98 -6.74 -0.06 18.87
C ALA A 98 -5.25 -0.09 18.51
N VAL A 99 -4.69 -1.29 18.30
CA VAL A 99 -3.28 -1.50 17.93
C VAL A 99 -3.15 -2.54 16.82
N HIS A 100 -2.05 -2.47 16.07
CA HIS A 100 -1.68 -3.53 15.13
C HIS A 100 -1.08 -4.73 15.87
N ALA A 101 -1.24 -5.94 15.30
CA ALA A 101 -0.49 -7.10 15.75
C ALA A 101 1.03 -6.82 15.65
N GLY A 102 1.78 -7.23 16.66
CA GLY A 102 3.20 -6.89 16.85
C GLY A 102 3.45 -5.67 17.75
N THR A 103 2.41 -4.99 18.24
CA THR A 103 2.56 -3.82 19.11
C THR A 103 2.93 -4.22 20.54
N GLN A 104 3.89 -3.52 21.14
CA GLN A 104 4.21 -3.60 22.56
C GLN A 104 3.38 -2.58 23.35
N VAL A 105 2.51 -3.05 24.26
CA VAL A 105 1.62 -2.20 25.04
C VAL A 105 2.06 -2.16 26.49
N LYS A 106 2.20 -0.95 27.05
CA LYS A 106 2.41 -0.74 28.49
C LYS A 106 1.08 -0.52 29.19
N PHE A 107 1.02 -0.93 30.45
CA PHE A 107 -0.09 -0.65 31.36
C PHE A 107 0.42 0.16 32.56
N PRO A 108 0.60 1.48 32.43
CA PRO A 108 0.84 2.34 33.58
C PRO A 108 -0.33 2.29 34.58
N ASN A 109 -0.04 2.66 35.81
CA ASN A 109 -1.00 2.95 36.85
C ASN A 109 -0.69 4.34 37.41
N SER A 110 -1.47 5.32 36.96
CA SER A 110 -1.44 6.72 37.43
C SER A 110 -2.37 6.98 38.63
N ASP A 111 -3.11 5.98 39.10
CA ASP A 111 -3.89 6.07 40.32
C ASP A 111 -3.00 6.01 41.58
N ASN A 112 -3.54 6.48 42.70
CA ASN A 112 -2.86 6.46 44.00
C ASN A 112 -3.07 5.14 44.78
N ILE A 113 -3.66 4.13 44.13
CA ILE A 113 -3.90 2.80 44.67
C ILE A 113 -3.35 1.74 43.72
N ARG A 114 -3.15 0.54 44.24
CA ARG A 114 -2.66 -0.59 43.43
C ARG A 114 -3.78 -1.23 42.64
N HIS A 115 -3.50 -1.50 41.37
CA HIS A 115 -4.38 -2.24 40.49
C HIS A 115 -3.71 -3.51 39.98
N GLN A 116 -4.53 -4.46 39.57
CA GLN A 116 -4.14 -5.66 38.85
C GLN A 116 -4.81 -5.63 37.48
N VAL A 117 -4.06 -5.97 36.43
CA VAL A 117 -4.58 -6.05 35.06
C VAL A 117 -4.46 -7.49 34.59
N TYR A 118 -5.52 -8.07 34.06
CA TYR A 118 -5.47 -9.43 33.53
C TYR A 118 -6.35 -9.55 32.30
N SER A 119 -6.11 -10.59 31.50
CA SER A 119 -6.99 -10.95 30.40
C SER A 119 -7.07 -12.47 30.27
N PHE A 120 -8.28 -12.94 29.98
CA PHE A 120 -8.54 -14.33 29.59
C PHE A 120 -8.84 -14.48 28.10
N SER A 121 -8.80 -13.38 27.33
CA SER A 121 -9.13 -13.40 25.91
C SER A 121 -8.18 -14.31 25.13
N PRO A 122 -8.68 -15.10 24.16
CA PRO A 122 -7.85 -16.00 23.35
C PRO A 122 -6.72 -15.30 22.60
N ALA A 123 -6.91 -14.03 22.21
CA ALA A 123 -5.90 -13.24 21.51
C ALA A 123 -4.68 -12.94 22.38
N LYS A 124 -4.86 -12.70 23.69
CA LYS A 124 -3.77 -12.45 24.63
C LYS A 124 -4.21 -12.74 26.07
N ARG A 125 -3.73 -13.84 26.65
CA ARG A 125 -3.88 -14.13 28.09
C ARG A 125 -2.67 -13.60 28.86
N PHE A 126 -2.90 -12.90 29.96
CA PHE A 126 -1.84 -12.38 30.84
C PHE A 126 -2.38 -11.98 32.21
N GLU A 127 -1.45 -11.72 33.14
CA GLU A 127 -1.72 -11.17 34.46
C GLU A 127 -0.55 -10.28 34.89
N LEU A 128 -0.84 -9.02 35.21
CA LEU A 128 0.07 -8.06 35.84
C LEU A 128 -0.39 -7.88 37.29
N ARG A 129 0.29 -8.53 38.23
CA ARG A 129 -0.08 -8.54 39.66
C ARG A 129 0.08 -7.16 40.28
N LEU A 130 -0.81 -6.85 41.23
CA LEU A 130 -0.90 -5.63 42.05
C LEU A 130 0.36 -4.72 42.00
N TYR A 131 0.27 -3.60 41.28
CA TYR A 131 1.39 -2.66 41.11
C TYR A 131 0.96 -1.19 41.21
N GLU A 132 1.92 -0.32 41.51
CA GLU A 132 1.83 1.15 41.43
C GLU A 132 2.80 1.64 40.35
N GLY A 133 2.49 2.75 39.68
CA GLY A 133 3.35 3.30 38.63
C GLY A 133 3.38 2.41 37.38
N VAL A 134 4.55 2.23 36.77
CA VAL A 134 4.67 1.53 35.47
C VAL A 134 5.41 0.21 35.63
N PRO A 135 4.78 -0.94 35.28
CA PRO A 135 5.49 -2.21 35.16
C PRO A 135 6.66 -2.10 34.19
N SER A 136 7.76 -2.81 34.47
CA SER A 136 9.00 -2.68 33.71
C SER A 136 8.86 -3.09 32.25
N ASP A 137 8.15 -4.19 31.96
CA ASP A 137 8.10 -4.79 30.63
C ASP A 137 6.75 -4.58 29.94
N PRO A 138 6.73 -4.02 28.71
CA PRO A 138 5.51 -3.99 27.92
C PRO A 138 5.09 -5.40 27.49
N LEU A 139 3.78 -5.59 27.33
CA LEU A 139 3.23 -6.83 26.79
C LEU A 139 3.15 -6.76 25.26
N LEU A 140 3.70 -7.76 24.57
CA LEU A 140 3.59 -7.89 23.12
C LEU A 140 2.22 -8.44 22.71
N PHE A 141 1.49 -7.74 21.84
CA PHE A 141 0.21 -8.19 21.27
C PHE A 141 0.43 -8.64 19.82
N ASP A 142 0.75 -9.91 19.61
CA ASP A 142 1.16 -10.51 18.34
C ASP A 142 0.03 -11.21 17.57
N LYS A 143 -1.12 -11.44 18.23
CA LYS A 143 -2.27 -12.11 17.64
C LYS A 143 -3.44 -11.14 17.43
N PRO A 144 -4.02 -11.08 16.22
CA PRO A 144 -5.24 -10.31 15.99
C PRO A 144 -6.41 -10.82 16.84
N GLY A 145 -7.17 -9.91 17.41
CA GLY A 145 -8.41 -10.21 18.13
C GLY A 145 -8.73 -9.18 19.21
N VAL A 146 -9.92 -9.31 19.80
CA VAL A 146 -10.36 -8.48 20.92
C VAL A 146 -9.74 -8.99 22.21
N VAL A 147 -9.23 -8.07 23.03
CA VAL A 147 -8.71 -8.34 24.37
C VAL A 147 -9.52 -7.53 25.36
N VAL A 148 -10.07 -8.21 26.38
CA VAL A 148 -10.86 -7.61 27.46
C VAL A 148 -10.02 -7.68 28.74
N LEU A 149 -10.00 -6.57 29.49
CA LEU A 149 -9.20 -6.36 30.69
C LEU A 149 -10.04 -6.36 31.97
#